data_AF-A0A3D5V047-F1
#
_entry.id   AF-A0A3D5V047-F1
#
_cell.length_a   1.000
_cell.length_b   1.000
_cell.length_c   1.000
_cell.angle_alpha   90.00
_cell.angle_beta   90.00
_cell.angle_gamma   90.00
#
_symmetry.space_group_name_H-M   'P 1'
#
loop_
_entity.id
_entity.type
_entity.pdbx_description
1 polymer ?
#
loop_
_entity_poly.entity_id
_entity_poly.type
_entity_poly.pdbx_seq_one_letter_code
_entity_poly.pdbx_strand_id
1 'polypeptide(L)' 'MPELPEVETVRRGLAPALEGRRIVHVTQRRPDLRFPLPERFAERLTGRLVSRLDRRAKYILV' A
#
# COMPACT_ATOMS: atom_id res chain seq x y z
N MET A 1 -10.20 -7.71 -13.00
CA MET A 1 -8.82 -7.38 -12.60
C MET A 1 -8.47 -6.07 -13.26
N PRO A 2 -7.95 -5.06 -12.56
CA PRO A 2 -7.59 -3.79 -13.18
C PRO A 2 -6.49 -4.00 -14.23
N GLU A 3 -6.59 -3.33 -15.38
CA GLU A 3 -5.52 -3.29 -16.35
C GLU A 3 -4.50 -2.18 -16.03
N LEU A 4 -3.41 -2.12 -16.80
CA LEU A 4 -2.32 -1.18 -16.52
C LEU A 4 -2.78 0.29 -16.40
N PRO A 5 -3.66 0.80 -17.29
CA PRO A 5 -4.15 2.18 -17.19
C PRO A 5 -4.93 2.44 -15.89
N GLU A 6 -5.76 1.49 -15.45
CA GLU A 6 -6.56 1.61 -14.23
C GLU A 6 -5.67 1.61 -12.99
N VAL A 7 -4.61 0.80 -12.96
CA VAL A 7 -3.65 0.80 -11.84
C VAL A 7 -2.91 2.14 -11.77
N GLU A 8 -2.57 2.76 -12.90
CA GLU A 8 -1.97 4.10 -12.90
C GLU A 8 -2.95 5.17 -12.40
N THR A 9 -4.22 5.09 -12.79
CA THR A 9 -5.28 5.97 -12.29
C THR A 9 -5.42 5.85 -10.77
N VAL A 10 -5.43 4.62 -10.23
CA VAL A 10 -5.47 4.39 -8.78
C VAL A 10 -4.22 4.95 -8.09
N ARG A 11 -3.01 4.71 -8.63
CA ARG A 11 -1.76 5.24 -8.07
C ARG A 11 -1.81 6.78 -7.97
N ARG A 12 -2.22 7.47 -9.04
CA ARG A 12 -2.36 8.93 -9.07
C ARG A 12 -3.42 9.44 -8.11
N GLY A 13 -4.53 8.72 -7.95
CA GLY A 13 -5.59 9.08 -7.00
C GLY A 13 -5.18 8.91 -5.54
N LEU A 14 -4.37 7.90 -5.22
CA LEU A 14 -3.90 7.63 -3.86
C LEU A 14 -2.75 8.54 -3.43
N ALA A 15 -1.85 8.91 -4.34
CA ALA A 15 -0.62 9.63 -4.01
C ALA A 15 -0.86 10.92 -3.17
N PRO A 16 -1.79 11.84 -3.51
CA PRO A 16 -2.01 13.06 -2.73
C PRO A 16 -2.50 12.81 -1.29
N ALA A 17 -3.17 11.69 -1.06
CA ALA A 17 -3.72 11.33 0.25
C ALA A 17 -2.71 10.57 1.13
N LEU A 18 -1.74 9.89 0.52
CA LEU A 18 -0.83 8.97 1.22
C LEU A 18 0.62 9.48 1.28
N GLU A 19 1.18 10.02 0.20
CA GLU A 19 2.58 10.45 0.18
C GLU A 19 2.87 11.54 1.22
N GLY A 20 3.98 11.41 1.93
CA GLY A 20 4.36 12.29 3.03
C GLY A 20 3.52 12.11 4.31
N ARG A 21 2.57 11.17 4.36
CA ARG A 21 1.77 10.88 5.56
C ARG A 21 2.37 9.74 6.38
N ARG A 22 2.19 9.82 7.70
CA ARG A 22 2.60 8.77 8.65
C ARG A 22 1.44 7.82 8.90
N ILE A 23 1.70 6.53 8.84
CA ILE A 23 0.74 5.48 9.19
C ILE A 23 0.58 5.47 10.70
N VAL A 24 -0.55 5.97 11.22
CA VAL A 24 -0.79 6.05 12.67
C VAL A 24 -1.19 4.71 13.28
N HIS A 25 -1.86 3.86 12.50
CA HIS A 25 -2.35 2.57 12.94
C HIS A 25 -2.60 1.66 11.73
N VAL A 26 -2.40 0.36 11.89
CA VAL A 26 -2.74 -0.67 10.89
C VAL A 26 -3.58 -1.75 11.53
N THR A 27 -4.75 -2.01 10.95
CA THR A 27 -5.62 -3.13 11.34
C THR A 27 -5.54 -4.24 10.29
N GLN A 28 -4.87 -5.35 10.62
CA GLN A 28 -4.79 -6.53 9.77
C GLN A 28 -5.98 -7.46 10.03
N ARG A 29 -7.06 -7.33 9.24
CA ARG A 29 -8.27 -8.17 9.38
C ARG A 29 -8.13 -9.57 8.78
N ARG A 30 -7.23 -9.73 7.81
CA ARG A 30 -6.91 -11.02 7.19
C ARG A 30 -5.40 -11.17 7.03
N PRO A 31 -4.80 -12.27 7.53
CA PRO A 31 -3.36 -12.47 7.47
C PRO A 31 -2.82 -13.01 6.14
N ASP A 32 -3.70 -13.39 5.22
CA ASP A 32 -3.39 -14.28 4.09
C ASP A 32 -4.12 -13.86 2.81
N LEU A 33 -3.89 -12.63 2.35
CA LEU A 33 -4.62 -12.03 1.21
C LEU A 33 -4.44 -12.83 -0.10
N ARG A 34 -3.18 -13.07 -0.48
CA ARG A 34 -2.78 -13.95 -1.60
C ARG A 34 -1.73 -14.97 -1.16
N PHE A 35 -0.81 -14.48 -0.32
CA PHE A 35 0.15 -15.25 0.44
C PHE A 35 0.10 -14.77 1.90
N PRO A 36 0.61 -15.55 2.86
CA PRO A 36 0.77 -15.09 4.23
C PRO A 36 1.55 -13.77 4.27
N LEU A 37 1.03 -12.80 5.02
CA LEU A 37 1.75 -11.57 5.31
C LEU A 37 2.92 -11.87 6.25
N PRO A 38 4.03 -11.10 6.17
CA PRO A 38 5.15 -11.26 7.09
C PRO A 38 4.71 -11.14 8.56
N GLU A 39 5.43 -11.81 9.45
CA GLU A 39 5.20 -11.65 10.89
C GLU A 39 5.26 -10.17 11.30
N ARG A 40 4.39 -9.81 12.25
CA ARG A 40 4.28 -8.47 12.82
C ARG A 40 4.04 -7.38 11.76
N PHE A 41 3.38 -7.71 10.65
CA PHE A 41 3.15 -6.79 9.53
C PHE A 41 2.57 -5.44 9.97
N ALA A 42 1.48 -5.45 10.75
CA ALA A 42 0.85 -4.22 11.24
C ALA A 42 1.78 -3.37 12.13
N GLU A 43 2.49 -4.00 13.06
CA GLU A 43 3.45 -3.32 13.94
C GLU A 43 4.60 -2.69 13.13
N ARG A 44 5.14 -3.41 12.14
CA ARG A 44 6.25 -2.96 11.30
C ARG A 44 5.91 -1.76 10.42
N LEU A 45 4.63 -1.59 10.11
CA LEU A 45 4.11 -0.48 9.29
C LEU A 45 3.65 0.71 10.13
N THR A 46 3.15 0.45 11.34
CA THR A 46 2.72 1.53 12.24
C THR A 46 3.89 2.46 12.56
N GLY A 47 3.66 3.76 12.43
CA GLY A 47 4.65 4.82 12.61
C GLY A 47 5.52 5.12 11.39
N ARG A 48 5.46 4.33 10.30
CA ARG A 48 6.23 4.58 9.06
C ARG A 48 5.67 5.77 8.29
N LEU A 49 6.54 6.47 7.59
CA LEU A 49 6.18 7.48 6.59
C LEU A 49 6.00 6.79 5.22
N VAL A 50 4.91 7.10 4.52
CA VAL A 50 4.78 6.75 3.10
C VAL A 50 5.61 7.75 2.30
N SER A 51 6.75 7.34 1.78
CA SER A 51 7.67 8.24 1.06
C SER A 51 7.20 8.52 -0.36
N ARG A 52 6.71 7.49 -1.07
CA ARG A 52 6.25 7.57 -2.45
C ARG A 52 5.34 6.39 -2.79
N LEU A 53 4.43 6.60 -3.74
CA LEU A 53 3.71 5.53 -4.42
C LEU A 53 4.22 5.37 -5.86
N ASP A 54 4.64 4.16 -6.19
CA ASP A 54 5.04 3.77 -7.54
C ASP A 54 4.14 2.65 -8.09
N ARG A 55 4.30 2.34 -9.37
CA ARG A 55 3.62 1.23 -10.03
C ARG A 55 4.60 0.42 -10.85
N ARG A 56 4.60 -0.89 -10.64
CA ARG A 56 5.27 -1.86 -11.51
C ARG A 56 4.24 -2.75 -12.17
N ALA A 57 4.00 -2.54 -13.46
CA ALA A 57 2.94 -3.23 -14.19
C ALA A 57 1.59 -3.11 -13.44
N LYS A 58 1.02 -4.23 -12.98
CA LYS A 58 -0.26 -4.25 -12.25
C LYS A 58 -0.11 -4.17 -10.72
N TYR A 59 1.08 -3.87 -10.21
CA TYR A 59 1.36 -3.75 -8.77
C TYR A 59 1.55 -2.29 -8.36
N ILE A 60 0.93 -1.88 -7.25
CA ILE A 60 1.27 -0.63 -6.54
C ILE A 60 2.36 -0.95 -5.52
N LEU A 61 3.36 -0.07 -5.48
CA LEU A 61 4.49 -0.12 -4.55
C LEU A 61 4.43 1.10 -3.64
N VAL A 62 4.70 0.89 -2.35
CA VAL A 62 4.64 1.89 -1.26
C VAL A 62 5.89 1.78 -0.42
#